data_AF-A0A831KHK3-F1
#
_entry.id   AF-A0A831KHK3-F1
#
_cell.length_a   1.000
_cell.length_b   1.000
_cell.length_c   1.000
_cell.angle_alpha   90.00
_cell.angle_beta   90.00
_cell.angle_gamma   90.00
#
_symmetry.space_group_name_H-M   'P 1'
#
loop_
_entity.id
_entity.type
_entity.pdbx_description
1 polymer ?
#
loop_
_entity_poly.entity_id
_entity_poly.type
_entity_poly.pdbx_seq_one_letter_code
_entity_poly.pdbx_strand_id
1 'polypeptide(L)'
;MNNLATKFEALDVPYGLTDAEVVGLPSTVTHEETDYNDHNWAVSYQIPKVTKTIKVTIDNIPSSIEWFDKIVDRINHLLNLPKDWDSYGAKKIIPEVAISLMRSIAKFPQKHIPDPTIVPSNDGGLQIEWHQNDLDIEIDFQPNGRQVLYFENSSQEHEIIDDLEINTYEKFSQLINCIDILVSRNE
;
A
#
# COMPACT_ATOMS: atom_id res chain seq x y z
N MET A 1 1.04 -39.03 13.20
CA MET A 1 -0.12 -38.43 12.51
C MET A 1 -0.32 -37.06 13.12
N ASN A 2 0.11 -36.04 12.38
CA ASN A 2 0.08 -34.63 12.78
C ASN A 2 -1.28 -34.03 12.45
N ASN A 3 -1.90 -33.28 13.37
CA ASN A 3 -1.76 -31.82 13.42
C ASN A 3 -2.76 -31.24 14.43
N LEU A 4 -2.21 -30.51 15.38
CA LEU A 4 -2.92 -29.68 16.35
C LEU A 4 -3.56 -28.51 15.61
N ALA A 5 -4.89 -28.44 15.62
CA ALA A 5 -5.63 -27.26 15.23
C ALA A 5 -5.48 -26.21 16.33
N THR A 6 -4.62 -25.21 16.12
CA THR A 6 -4.54 -24.06 17.01
C THR A 6 -5.69 -23.11 16.67
N LYS A 7 -6.67 -23.08 17.57
CA LYS A 7 -7.83 -22.19 17.58
C LYS A 7 -7.34 -20.77 17.87
N PHE A 8 -7.50 -19.84 16.94
CA PHE A 8 -7.30 -18.41 17.21
C PHE A 8 -8.59 -17.84 17.79
N GLU A 9 -8.53 -17.36 19.04
CA GLU A 9 -9.61 -16.63 19.67
C GLU A 9 -9.73 -15.24 19.04
N ALA A 10 -10.92 -14.93 18.54
CA ALA A 10 -11.27 -13.63 17.99
C ALA A 10 -11.33 -12.62 19.13
N LEU A 11 -10.45 -11.63 19.10
CA LEU A 11 -10.60 -10.40 19.87
C LEU A 11 -11.66 -9.55 19.18
N ASP A 12 -12.70 -9.19 19.92
CA ASP A 12 -13.77 -8.28 19.48
C ASP A 12 -13.18 -6.94 19.03
N VAL A 13 -13.25 -6.66 17.72
CA VAL A 13 -12.88 -5.36 17.13
C VAL A 13 -14.16 -4.70 16.59
N PRO A 14 -14.49 -3.47 17.02
CA PRO A 14 -15.69 -2.80 16.58
C PRO A 14 -15.49 -2.17 15.19
N TYR A 15 -16.49 -2.37 14.33
CA TYR A 15 -16.71 -1.79 13.00
C TYR A 15 -15.80 -2.27 11.85
N GLY A 16 -16.37 -3.18 11.03
CA GLY A 16 -16.14 -3.18 9.58
C GLY A 16 -15.03 -4.05 9.01
N LEU A 17 -14.49 -5.00 9.77
CA LEU A 17 -13.54 -6.01 9.27
C LEU A 17 -14.25 -7.36 9.11
N THR A 18 -15.00 -7.54 8.03
CA THR A 18 -15.42 -8.88 7.60
C THR A 18 -14.68 -9.20 6.29
N ASP A 19 -13.89 -10.28 6.32
CA ASP A 19 -13.43 -11.01 5.13
C ASP A 19 -12.15 -10.55 4.42
N ALA A 20 -11.07 -10.31 5.19
CA ALA A 20 -9.73 -10.53 4.62
C ALA A 20 -9.49 -12.06 4.49
N GLU A 21 -10.04 -12.69 3.45
CA GLU A 21 -9.69 -14.07 3.10
C GLU A 21 -8.29 -14.09 2.46
N VAL A 22 -7.34 -14.75 3.13
CA VAL A 22 -6.05 -15.10 2.52
C VAL A 22 -6.27 -16.28 1.59
N VAL A 23 -6.25 -16.04 0.28
CA VAL A 23 -6.31 -17.11 -0.72
C VAL A 23 -4.88 -17.40 -1.18
N GLY A 24 -4.35 -18.56 -0.82
CA GLY A 24 -3.08 -19.05 -1.35
C GLY A 24 -3.31 -19.75 -2.68
N LEU A 25 -2.85 -19.17 -3.78
CA LEU A 25 -2.79 -19.89 -5.07
C LEU A 25 -1.36 -20.44 -5.26
N PRO A 26 -1.19 -21.77 -5.36
CA PRO A 26 0.11 -22.34 -5.70
C PRO A 26 0.44 -22.00 -7.16
N SER A 27 1.59 -21.36 -7.39
CA SER A 27 2.20 -21.29 -8.72
C SER A 27 3.60 -21.91 -8.66
N THR A 28 4.04 -22.56 -9.75
CA THR A 28 5.33 -23.25 -9.82
C THR A 28 6.34 -22.42 -10.63
N VAL A 29 7.58 -22.34 -10.14
CA VAL A 29 8.73 -21.82 -10.90
C VAL A 29 9.81 -22.90 -10.89
N THR A 30 10.32 -23.27 -12.06
CA THR A 30 11.45 -24.17 -12.23
C THR A 30 12.76 -23.40 -12.11
N HIS A 31 13.61 -23.82 -11.17
CA HIS A 31 15.01 -23.38 -11.08
C HIS A 31 15.88 -24.55 -11.52
N GLU A 32 16.73 -24.34 -12.52
CA GLU A 32 17.77 -25.29 -12.93
C GLU A 32 19.12 -24.71 -12.51
N GLU A 33 19.82 -25.39 -11.61
CA GLU A 33 21.19 -25.06 -11.23
C GLU A 33 22.11 -26.12 -11.84
N THR A 34 22.99 -25.71 -12.75
CA THR A 34 23.98 -26.60 -13.36
C THR A 34 25.28 -26.54 -12.57
N ASP A 35 25.57 -27.59 -11.80
CA ASP A 35 26.89 -27.76 -11.17
C ASP A 35 27.89 -28.30 -12.20
N TYR A 36 29.06 -27.66 -12.31
CA TYR A 36 30.04 -27.89 -13.38
C TYR A 36 30.96 -29.09 -13.12
N ASN A 37 30.75 -29.85 -12.05
CA ASN A 37 31.56 -31.02 -11.73
C ASN A 37 30.71 -32.28 -11.69
N ASP A 38 30.84 -33.07 -12.75
CA ASP A 38 30.82 -34.54 -12.78
C ASP A 38 29.70 -35.26 -11.99
N HIS A 39 28.88 -35.99 -12.76
CA HIS A 39 27.82 -36.93 -12.39
C HIS A 39 26.42 -36.29 -12.31
N ASN A 40 25.72 -36.42 -13.43
CA ASN A 40 24.42 -35.87 -13.78
C ASN A 40 23.29 -36.40 -12.88
N TRP A 41 22.90 -35.64 -11.86
CA TRP A 41 21.59 -35.69 -11.21
C TRP A 41 21.06 -34.26 -11.08
N ALA A 42 20.46 -33.73 -12.15
CA ALA A 42 19.70 -32.48 -12.05
C ALA A 42 18.50 -32.71 -11.12
N VAL A 43 18.53 -32.11 -9.93
CA VAL A 43 17.35 -32.10 -9.06
C VAL A 43 16.54 -30.86 -9.33
N SER A 44 15.46 -31.04 -10.09
CA SER A 44 14.44 -30.02 -10.21
C SER A 44 13.67 -29.92 -8.89
N TYR A 45 14.00 -28.94 -8.05
CA TYR A 45 13.16 -28.60 -6.92
C TYR A 45 12.04 -27.68 -7.39
N GLN A 46 10.79 -28.19 -7.33
CA GLN A 46 9.61 -27.35 -7.47
C GLN A 46 9.46 -26.55 -6.17
N ILE A 47 9.92 -25.30 -6.15
CA ILE A 47 9.61 -24.39 -5.05
C ILE A 47 8.17 -23.92 -5.30
N PRO A 48 7.20 -24.21 -4.42
CA PRO A 48 5.88 -23.63 -4.54
C PRO A 48 6.04 -22.12 -4.34
N LYS A 49 5.78 -21.33 -5.38
CA LYS A 49 5.56 -19.90 -5.24
C LYS A 49 4.20 -19.75 -4.55
N VAL A 50 4.25 -19.60 -3.23
CA VAL A 50 3.07 -19.30 -2.43
C VAL A 50 2.75 -17.84 -2.67
N THR A 51 1.79 -17.60 -3.57
CA THR A 51 1.24 -16.26 -3.78
C THR A 51 0.21 -16.04 -2.69
N LYS A 52 0.48 -15.11 -1.76
CA LYS A 52 -0.53 -14.66 -0.78
C LYS A 52 -1.41 -13.64 -1.48
N THR A 53 -2.62 -14.05 -1.90
CA THR A 53 -3.61 -13.11 -2.44
C THR A 53 -4.42 -12.53 -1.29
N ILE A 54 -4.52 -11.21 -1.25
CA ILE A 54 -5.36 -10.47 -0.32
C ILE A 54 -6.51 -9.91 -1.13
N LYS A 55 -7.74 -10.33 -0.81
CA LYS A 55 -8.94 -9.70 -1.36
C LYS A 55 -9.25 -8.47 -0.53
N VAL A 56 -9.46 -7.34 -1.21
CA VAL A 56 -9.87 -6.08 -0.58
C VAL A 56 -11.18 -5.67 -1.21
N THR A 57 -12.21 -5.55 -0.39
CA THR A 57 -13.48 -4.96 -0.79
C THR A 57 -13.41 -3.45 -0.58
N ILE A 58 -13.82 -2.71 -1.61
CA ILE A 58 -13.86 -1.25 -1.62
C ILE A 58 -15.29 -0.83 -1.92
N ASP A 59 -15.89 -0.07 -1.01
CA ASP A 59 -17.31 0.28 -1.08
C ASP A 59 -17.62 1.31 -2.18
N ASN A 60 -16.62 2.11 -2.57
CA ASN A 60 -16.74 3.11 -3.62
C ASN A 60 -15.55 2.98 -4.58
N ILE A 61 -15.81 2.52 -5.81
CA ILE A 61 -14.79 2.52 -6.86
C ILE A 61 -14.60 3.97 -7.35
N PRO A 62 -13.37 4.49 -7.49
CA PRO A 62 -13.13 5.80 -8.05
C PRO A 62 -13.76 5.96 -9.44
N SER A 63 -14.13 7.18 -9.83
CA SER A 63 -14.73 7.44 -11.16
C SER A 63 -13.82 7.07 -12.32
N SER A 64 -12.50 7.04 -12.09
CA SER A 64 -11.51 6.57 -13.05
C SER A 64 -10.95 5.22 -12.61
N ILE A 65 -11.38 4.15 -13.29
CA ILE A 65 -10.86 2.80 -13.11
C ILE A 65 -9.38 2.75 -13.50
N GLU A 66 -8.98 3.40 -14.59
CA GLU A 66 -7.59 3.41 -15.06
C GLU A 66 -6.64 4.05 -14.03
N TRP A 67 -7.05 5.16 -13.42
CA TRP A 67 -6.27 5.81 -12.36
C TRP A 67 -6.09 4.89 -11.15
N PHE A 68 -7.17 4.22 -10.75
CA PHE A 68 -7.13 3.30 -9.62
C PHE A 68 -6.29 2.05 -9.92
N ASP A 69 -6.37 1.51 -11.13
CA ASP A 69 -5.59 0.35 -11.56
C ASP A 69 -4.08 0.64 -11.52
N LYS A 70 -3.64 1.83 -11.96
CA LYS A 70 -2.23 2.25 -11.84
C LYS A 70 -1.74 2.24 -10.38
N ILE A 71 -2.58 2.70 -9.46
CA ILE A 71 -2.29 2.70 -8.02
C ILE A 71 -2.17 1.27 -7.51
N VAL A 72 -3.11 0.40 -7.87
CA VAL A 72 -3.09 -1.03 -7.49
C VAL A 72 -1.83 -1.72 -8.02
N ASP A 73 -1.46 -1.49 -9.27
CA ASP A 73 -0.24 -2.05 -9.88
C ASP A 73 1.02 -1.58 -9.16
N ARG A 74 1.08 -0.29 -8.80
CA ARG A 74 2.20 0.25 -8.04
C ARG A 74 2.30 -0.39 -6.65
N ILE A 75 1.19 -0.52 -5.93
CA ILE A 75 1.15 -1.17 -4.62
C ILE A 75 1.57 -2.64 -4.72
N ASN A 76 1.09 -3.36 -5.74
CA ASN A 76 1.48 -4.75 -5.99
C ASN A 76 2.99 -4.88 -6.22
N HIS A 77 3.59 -3.96 -6.97
CA HIS A 77 5.03 -3.90 -7.13
C HIS A 77 5.75 -3.70 -5.79
N LEU A 78 5.32 -2.73 -4.99
CA LEU A 78 5.93 -2.41 -3.69
C LEU A 78 5.82 -3.54 -2.66
N LEU A 79 4.68 -4.25 -2.61
CA LEU A 79 4.48 -5.42 -1.75
C LEU A 79 5.43 -6.58 -2.09
N ASN A 80 5.96 -6.63 -3.31
CA ASN A 80 6.90 -7.65 -3.76
C ASN A 80 8.37 -7.27 -3.55
N LEU A 81 8.65 -6.08 -3.00
CA LEU A 81 10.03 -5.70 -2.68
C LEU A 81 10.65 -6.73 -1.72
N PRO A 82 11.92 -7.13 -1.95
CA PRO A 82 12.62 -7.99 -1.03
C PRO A 82 12.82 -7.28 0.31
N LYS A 83 13.21 -8.04 1.34
CA LYS A 83 13.77 -7.41 2.54
C LYS A 83 15.07 -6.71 2.12
N ASP A 84 15.40 -5.60 2.78
CA ASP A 84 16.63 -4.84 2.52
C ASP A 84 16.68 -4.30 1.08
N TRP A 85 15.52 -3.91 0.53
CA TRP A 85 15.40 -3.41 -0.84
C TRP A 85 16.15 -2.09 -1.07
N ASP A 86 16.48 -1.37 -0.01
CA ASP A 86 17.25 -0.12 -0.04
C ASP A 86 18.75 -0.33 0.27
N SER A 87 19.19 -1.54 0.61
CA SER A 87 20.54 -1.84 1.13
C SER A 87 20.88 -1.20 2.49
N TYR A 88 19.91 -0.60 3.17
CA TYR A 88 20.05 0.04 4.48
C TYR A 88 19.16 -0.62 5.55
N GLY A 89 18.67 -1.83 5.29
CA GLY A 89 17.92 -2.64 6.23
C GLY A 89 16.40 -2.44 6.16
N ALA A 90 15.86 -1.86 5.07
CA ALA A 90 14.42 -1.65 4.96
C ALA A 90 13.63 -2.95 5.14
N LYS A 91 12.52 -2.81 5.85
CA LYS A 91 11.55 -3.88 6.03
C LYS A 91 10.73 -4.04 4.76
N LYS A 92 10.14 -5.23 4.62
CA LYS A 92 9.09 -5.45 3.63
C LYS A 92 7.86 -4.61 3.99
N ILE A 93 7.17 -4.16 2.96
CA ILE A 93 5.89 -3.47 3.13
C ILE A 93 4.89 -4.38 3.81
N ILE A 94 4.21 -3.84 4.80
CA ILE A 94 3.20 -4.54 5.59
C ILE A 94 1.87 -4.52 4.80
N PRO A 95 1.25 -5.66 4.50
CA PRO A 95 0.05 -5.68 3.66
C PRO A 95 -1.12 -4.87 4.22
N GLU A 96 -1.25 -4.80 5.54
CA GLU A 96 -2.27 -4.01 6.23
C GLU A 96 -2.13 -2.51 5.94
N VAL A 97 -0.90 -2.01 5.74
CA VAL A 97 -0.62 -0.63 5.34
C VAL A 97 -1.12 -0.39 3.91
N ALA A 98 -0.85 -1.31 2.98
CA ALA A 98 -1.34 -1.22 1.61
C ALA A 98 -2.88 -1.22 1.54
N ILE A 99 -3.53 -2.04 2.37
CA ILE A 99 -5.01 -2.06 2.49
C ILE A 99 -5.52 -0.71 3.03
N SER A 100 -4.85 -0.15 4.04
CA SER A 100 -5.18 1.15 4.62
C SER A 100 -5.13 2.26 3.56
N LEU A 101 -4.06 2.30 2.77
CA LEU A 101 -3.88 3.24 1.67
C LEU A 101 -4.98 3.09 0.61
N MET A 102 -5.25 1.88 0.12
CA MET A 102 -6.31 1.65 -0.89
C MET A 102 -7.69 2.11 -0.39
N ARG A 103 -8.01 1.86 0.88
CA ARG A 103 -9.28 2.29 1.49
C ARG A 103 -9.36 3.80 1.68
N SER A 104 -8.25 4.48 1.98
CA SER A 104 -8.22 5.93 2.09
C SER A 104 -8.41 6.59 0.72
N ILE A 105 -7.71 6.10 -0.31
CA ILE A 105 -7.83 6.61 -1.68
C ILE A 105 -9.23 6.43 -2.25
N ALA A 106 -9.90 5.31 -1.97
CA ALA A 106 -11.26 5.06 -2.42
C ALA A 106 -12.31 6.05 -1.87
N LYS A 107 -11.96 6.82 -0.83
CA LYS A 107 -12.84 7.86 -0.25
C LYS A 107 -12.63 9.22 -0.87
N PHE A 108 -11.62 9.39 -1.72
CA PHE A 108 -11.37 10.68 -2.37
C PHE A 108 -12.52 11.04 -3.32
N PRO A 109 -12.79 12.34 -3.49
CA PRO A 109 -13.85 12.78 -4.37
C PRO A 109 -13.61 12.26 -5.79
N GLN A 110 -14.71 11.93 -6.49
CA GLN A 110 -14.69 11.45 -7.87
C GLN A 110 -14.37 12.57 -8.87
N LYS A 111 -13.20 13.18 -8.73
CA LYS A 111 -12.63 14.21 -9.61
C LYS A 111 -11.39 13.67 -10.32
N HIS A 112 -10.90 14.37 -11.33
CA HIS A 112 -9.64 14.05 -12.02
C HIS A 112 -8.45 14.38 -11.12
N ILE A 113 -8.25 13.57 -10.09
CA ILE A 113 -7.07 13.67 -9.21
C ILE A 113 -5.85 13.27 -10.04
N PRO A 114 -4.79 14.09 -10.06
CA PRO A 114 -3.55 13.73 -10.74
C PRO A 114 -2.96 12.42 -10.21
N ASP A 115 -2.21 11.71 -11.06
CA ASP A 115 -1.52 10.47 -10.67
C ASP A 115 -0.57 10.77 -9.48
N PRO A 116 -0.75 10.12 -8.31
CA PRO A 116 0.18 10.26 -7.21
C PRO A 116 1.47 9.49 -7.46
N THR A 117 2.54 9.91 -6.79
CA THR A 117 3.69 9.03 -6.56
C THR A 117 3.44 8.22 -5.29
N ILE A 118 3.75 6.91 -5.32
CA ILE A 118 3.64 6.03 -4.16
C ILE A 118 4.99 5.39 -3.91
N VAL A 119 5.52 5.58 -2.70
CA VAL A 119 6.86 5.14 -2.31
C VAL A 119 6.82 4.30 -1.03
N PRO A 120 7.76 3.35 -0.87
CA PRO A 120 7.90 2.56 0.33
C PRO A 120 8.63 3.31 1.46
N SER A 121 8.16 3.14 2.70
CA SER A 121 8.89 3.57 3.90
C SER A 121 9.79 2.44 4.40
N ASN A 122 10.95 2.77 4.97
CA ASN A 122 11.95 1.78 5.40
C ASN A 122 11.45 0.88 6.57
N ASP A 123 10.42 1.30 7.28
CA ASP A 123 9.84 0.61 8.43
C ASP A 123 8.71 -0.36 8.07
N GLY A 124 8.41 -0.49 6.76
CA GLY A 124 7.32 -1.30 6.22
C GLY A 124 6.04 -0.51 5.95
N GLY A 125 6.08 0.82 6.10
CA GLY A 125 5.03 1.75 5.71
C GLY A 125 4.97 2.06 4.20
N LEU A 126 4.04 2.91 3.81
CA LEU A 126 3.89 3.46 2.46
C LEU A 126 3.58 4.95 2.55
N GLN A 127 4.13 5.72 1.64
CA GLN A 127 3.78 7.12 1.45
C GLN A 127 3.15 7.32 0.08
N ILE A 128 2.12 8.18 0.04
CA ILE A 128 1.54 8.71 -1.19
C ILE A 128 1.81 10.21 -1.25
N GLU A 129 2.25 10.71 -2.40
CA GLU A 129 2.68 12.09 -2.55
C GLU A 129 2.29 12.72 -3.89
N TRP A 130 2.04 14.03 -3.85
CA TRP A 130 1.88 14.90 -5.01
C TRP A 130 2.80 16.11 -4.85
N HIS A 131 3.69 16.30 -5.82
CA HIS A 131 4.60 17.44 -5.89
C HIS A 131 4.39 18.15 -7.23
N GLN A 132 3.46 19.12 -7.27
CA GLN A 132 3.16 19.86 -8.49
C GLN A 132 2.45 21.17 -8.22
N ASN A 133 2.60 22.14 -9.15
CA ASN A 133 1.89 23.41 -9.13
C ASN A 133 2.03 24.14 -7.79
N ASP A 134 3.24 24.22 -7.22
CA ASP A 134 3.51 24.88 -5.93
C ASP A 134 2.74 24.26 -4.74
N LEU A 135 2.40 22.97 -4.85
CA LEU A 135 1.81 22.15 -3.80
C LEU A 135 2.66 20.91 -3.57
N ASP A 136 2.92 20.65 -2.31
CA ASP A 136 3.51 19.43 -1.80
C ASP A 136 2.50 18.79 -0.84
N ILE A 137 1.99 17.62 -1.19
CA ILE A 137 1.03 16.87 -0.36
C ILE A 137 1.61 15.49 -0.15
N GLU A 138 1.80 15.08 1.11
CA GLU A 138 2.29 13.75 1.46
C GLU A 138 1.37 13.12 2.51
N ILE A 139 1.11 11.83 2.37
CA ILE A 139 0.39 11.06 3.38
C ILE A 139 1.20 9.80 3.70
N ASP A 140 1.76 9.74 4.90
CA ASP A 140 2.50 8.59 5.40
C ASP A 140 1.56 7.60 6.11
N PHE A 141 1.53 6.36 5.64
CA PHE A 141 0.79 5.25 6.22
C PHE A 141 1.76 4.36 6.99
N GLN A 142 1.69 4.45 8.31
CA GLN A 142 2.65 3.82 9.20
C GLN A 142 2.22 2.40 9.61
N PRO A 143 3.18 1.49 9.89
CA PRO A 143 2.94 0.16 10.45
C PRO A 143 2.09 0.11 11.73
N ASN A 144 2.10 1.19 12.52
CA ASN A 144 1.33 1.32 13.76
C ASN A 144 -0.15 1.71 13.51
N GLY A 145 -0.56 1.87 12.25
CA GLY A 145 -1.90 2.26 11.86
C GLY A 145 -2.13 3.78 11.77
N ARG A 146 -1.13 4.61 12.09
CA ARG A 146 -1.22 6.07 11.94
C ARG A 146 -1.15 6.46 10.47
N GLN A 147 -1.92 7.48 10.12
CA GLN A 147 -1.89 8.14 8.81
C GLN A 147 -1.54 9.60 9.07
N VAL A 148 -0.44 10.09 8.53
CA VAL A 148 0.07 11.44 8.81
C VAL A 148 0.07 12.25 7.53
N LEU A 149 -0.64 13.38 7.51
CA LEU A 149 -0.69 14.32 6.40
C LEU A 149 0.35 15.42 6.60
N TYR A 150 1.14 15.64 5.56
CA TYR A 150 1.90 16.85 5.33
C TYR A 150 1.34 17.58 4.12
N PHE A 151 1.19 18.90 4.23
CA PHE A 151 0.75 19.77 3.16
C PHE A 151 1.53 21.08 3.20
N GLU A 152 2.13 21.46 2.09
CA GLU A 152 2.75 22.77 1.88
C GLU A 152 2.22 23.38 0.57
N ASN A 153 1.88 24.65 0.64
CA ASN A 153 1.46 25.45 -0.50
C ASN A 153 2.39 26.65 -0.66
N SER A 154 3.45 26.50 -1.45
CA SER A 154 4.49 27.53 -1.59
C SER A 154 4.01 28.81 -2.29
N SER A 155 2.85 28.78 -2.95
CA SER A 155 2.19 29.97 -3.51
C SER A 155 1.51 30.85 -2.45
N GLN A 156 1.21 30.30 -1.27
CA GLN A 156 0.63 31.02 -0.14
C GLN A 156 1.60 30.93 1.03
N GLU A 157 2.24 32.05 1.36
CA GLU A 157 3.42 32.14 2.24
C GLU A 157 3.27 31.56 3.67
N HIS A 158 2.11 30.99 4.06
CA HIS A 158 1.85 30.49 5.42
C HIS A 158 0.88 29.27 5.52
N GLU A 159 0.50 28.61 4.42
CA GLU A 159 -0.39 27.44 4.50
C GLU A 159 0.43 26.14 4.54
N ILE A 160 0.86 25.79 5.75
CA ILE A 160 1.55 24.53 6.04
C ILE A 160 0.74 23.74 7.07
N ILE A 161 0.42 22.50 6.75
CA ILE A 161 -0.07 21.51 7.70
C ILE A 161 1.06 20.50 7.89
N ASP A 162 1.65 20.50 9.08
CA ASP A 162 2.72 19.59 9.43
C ASP A 162 2.18 18.48 10.35
N ASP A 163 2.52 17.23 10.04
CA ASP A 163 2.21 16.03 10.82
C ASP A 163 0.76 15.88 11.34
N LEU A 164 -0.25 16.08 10.47
CA LEU A 164 -1.64 15.91 10.86
C LEU A 164 -2.06 14.43 10.82
N GLU A 165 -2.25 13.82 11.99
CA GLU A 165 -2.76 12.44 12.06
C GLU A 165 -4.25 12.35 11.67
N ILE A 166 -4.57 11.71 10.55
CA ILE A 166 -5.93 11.58 9.99
C ILE A 166 -6.73 10.49 10.72
N ASN A 167 -7.24 10.82 11.91
CA ASN A 167 -7.97 9.88 12.76
C ASN A 167 -9.39 10.35 13.15
N THR A 168 -9.80 11.52 12.67
CA THR A 168 -11.14 12.08 12.90
C THR A 168 -11.76 12.56 11.60
N TYR A 169 -13.09 12.72 11.58
CA TYR A 169 -13.83 13.28 10.45
C TYR A 169 -13.35 14.70 10.08
N GLU A 170 -13.08 15.54 11.09
CA GLU A 170 -12.60 16.90 10.87
C GLU A 170 -11.26 16.92 10.13
N LYS A 171 -10.30 16.09 10.56
CA LYS A 171 -8.99 15.99 9.92
C LYS A 171 -9.06 15.34 8.55
N PHE A 172 -9.94 14.36 8.37
CA PHE A 172 -10.22 13.81 7.05
C PHE A 172 -10.81 14.88 6.11
N SER A 173 -11.66 15.77 6.61
CA SER A 173 -12.19 16.89 5.83
C SER A 173 -11.08 17.87 5.40
N GLN A 174 -10.08 18.10 6.26
CA GLN A 174 -8.90 18.89 5.89
C GLN A 174 -8.10 18.24 4.76
N LEU A 175 -7.88 16.92 4.82
CA LEU A 175 -7.28 16.17 3.71
C LEU A 175 -8.06 16.37 2.39
N ILE A 176 -9.39 16.26 2.43
CA ILE A 176 -10.21 16.45 1.22
C ILE A 176 -10.08 17.88 0.67
N ASN A 177 -9.99 18.89 1.53
CA ASN A 177 -9.73 20.26 1.09
C ASN A 177 -8.37 20.40 0.38
N CYS A 178 -7.31 19.77 0.91
CA CYS A 178 -6.00 19.75 0.26
C CYS A 178 -6.05 19.12 -1.15
N ILE A 179 -6.75 17.99 -1.28
CA ILE A 179 -6.96 17.33 -2.57
C ILE A 179 -7.79 18.19 -3.52
N ASP A 180 -8.80 18.91 -3.03
CA ASP A 180 -9.59 19.83 -3.86
C ASP A 180 -8.75 21.00 -4.39
N ILE A 181 -7.85 21.55 -3.57
CA ILE A 181 -6.89 22.58 -4.01
C ILE A 181 -6.00 22.02 -5.12
N LEU A 182 -5.46 20.81 -4.95
CA LEU A 182 -4.65 20.12 -5.95
C LEU A 182 -5.39 19.97 -7.29
N VAL A 183 -6.62 19.48 -7.26
CA VAL A 183 -7.44 19.28 -8.47
C VAL A 183 -7.69 20.63 -9.16
N SER A 184 -8.06 21.67 -8.40
CA SER A 184 -8.38 22.98 -8.98
C SER A 184 -7.22 23.66 -9.72
N ARG A 185 -5.95 23.30 -9.42
CA ARG A 185 -4.77 23.82 -10.13
C ARG A 185 -4.46 23.09 -11.44
N ASN A 186 -5.14 21.97 -11.68
CA ASN A 186 -4.94 21.13 -12.87
C ASN A 186 -6.11 21.25 -13.88
N GLU A 187 -7.13 22.04 -13.58
CA GLU A 187 -8.20 22.45 -14.50
C GLU A 187 -7.86 23.76 -15.22
#